data_AF-A0A7J8EGQ7-F1
#
_entry.id   AF-A0A7J8EGQ7-F1
#
_cell.length_a   1.000
_cell.length_b   1.000
_cell.length_c   1.000
_cell.angle_alpha   90.00
_cell.angle_beta   90.00
_cell.angle_gamma   90.00
#
_symmetry.space_group_name_H-M   'P 1'
#
loop_
_entity.id
_entity.type
_entity.pdbx_description
1 polymer ?
#
loop_
_entity_poly.entity_id
_entity_poly.type
_entity_poly.pdbx_seq_one_letter_code
_entity_poly.pdbx_strand_id
1 'polypeptide(L)'
;MAEGERQSPPGSSEDTPAATQNFIIPKKEIHTVPDMGKWKRSQAYADYIGFILTLNEGVKGKKLTFEYKVSEMKTGPFAEHSNQLWNISAVPTWSKVNQGLIRMYKAECLEKFPVIQHFKFGSLLPIHPVSLC
;
A
#
# COMPACT_ATOMS: atom_id res chain seq x y z
N MET A 1 55.70 27.80 26.24
CA MET A 1 55.82 26.47 25.59
C MET A 1 55.10 25.49 26.51
N ALA A 2 54.08 24.73 26.15
CA ALA A 2 53.29 24.57 24.94
C ALA A 2 51.88 24.15 25.39
N GLU A 3 50.84 24.74 24.80
CA GLU A 3 49.46 24.26 24.95
C GLU A 3 49.28 23.02 24.06
N GLY A 4 48.74 21.94 24.62
CA GLY A 4 48.40 20.73 23.87
C GLY A 4 47.04 20.89 23.19
N GLU A 5 47.03 20.97 21.87
CA GLU A 5 45.83 20.97 21.04
C GLU A 5 45.13 19.60 21.10
N ARG A 6 43.87 19.56 21.58
CA ARG A 6 42.97 18.43 21.35
C ARG A 6 42.34 18.58 19.97
N GLN A 7 42.68 17.69 19.04
CA GLN A 7 41.97 17.53 17.77
C GLN A 7 40.58 16.95 18.02
N SER A 8 39.55 17.65 17.52
CA SER A 8 38.19 17.12 17.38
C SER A 8 38.13 16.01 16.32
N PRO A 9 37.23 15.02 16.43
CA PRO A 9 37.08 14.00 15.40
C PRO A 9 36.57 14.64 14.10
N PRO A 10 37.00 14.17 12.92
CA PRO A 10 36.42 14.64 11.67
C PRO A 10 34.97 14.18 11.61
N GLY A 11 34.04 15.13 11.55
CA GLY A 11 32.65 14.85 11.24
C GLY A 11 32.56 14.28 9.83
N SER A 12 32.27 12.98 9.72
CA SER A 12 31.87 12.37 8.46
C SER A 12 30.41 12.71 8.19
N SER A 13 30.15 13.94 7.75
CA SER A 13 28.96 14.22 6.97
C SER A 13 29.17 13.57 5.59
N GLU A 14 28.85 12.28 5.50
CA GLU A 14 28.58 11.65 4.21
C GLU A 14 27.33 12.31 3.63
N ASP A 15 27.51 13.44 2.95
CA ASP A 15 26.57 13.92 1.94
C ASP A 15 26.50 12.85 0.86
N THR A 16 25.64 11.86 1.09
CA THR A 16 25.20 10.97 0.02
C THR A 16 24.58 11.88 -1.03
N PRO A 17 25.11 11.97 -2.26
CA PRO A 17 24.50 12.81 -3.28
C PRO A 17 23.07 12.32 -3.41
N ALA A 18 22.10 13.17 -3.08
CA ALA A 18 20.70 12.86 -3.26
C ALA A 18 20.54 12.49 -4.73
N ALA A 19 20.36 11.19 -5.01
CA ALA A 19 20.18 10.70 -6.36
C ALA A 19 19.13 11.60 -7.01
N THR A 20 19.48 12.24 -8.12
CA THR A 20 18.54 13.05 -8.89
C THR A 20 17.47 12.10 -9.42
N GLN A 21 16.44 11.86 -8.62
CA GLN A 21 15.34 10.97 -8.97
C GLN A 21 14.59 11.67 -10.10
N ASN A 22 14.69 11.13 -11.31
CA ASN A 22 13.94 11.64 -12.46
C ASN A 22 12.46 11.30 -12.27
N PHE A 23 11.73 12.20 -11.62
CA PHE A 23 10.30 12.08 -11.43
C PHE A 23 9.56 12.27 -12.76
N ILE A 24 8.58 11.40 -12.98
CA ILE A 24 7.74 11.41 -14.20
C ILE A 24 6.31 11.71 -13.76
N ILE A 25 5.63 12.60 -14.50
CA ILE A 25 4.21 12.90 -14.29
C ILE A 25 3.40 11.61 -14.48
N PRO A 26 2.65 11.14 -13.46
CA PRO A 26 1.94 9.88 -13.56
C PRO A 26 0.86 9.88 -14.63
N LYS A 27 0.83 8.83 -15.45
CA LYS A 27 -0.13 8.64 -16.56
C LYS A 27 -0.85 7.29 -16.49
N LYS A 28 -1.99 7.20 -17.17
CA LYS A 28 -2.71 5.94 -17.32
C LYS A 28 -1.98 5.03 -18.29
N GLU A 29 -1.93 3.74 -17.97
CA GLU A 29 -1.32 2.70 -18.82
C GLU A 29 -2.28 1.51 -19.06
N ILE A 30 -3.42 1.47 -18.35
CA ILE A 30 -4.43 0.41 -18.43
C ILE A 30 -5.67 0.98 -19.12
N HIS A 31 -5.84 0.66 -20.40
CA HIS A 31 -6.94 1.19 -21.22
C HIS A 31 -7.93 0.11 -21.63
N THR A 32 -7.49 -1.14 -21.65
CA THR A 32 -8.28 -2.29 -22.08
C THR A 32 -8.10 -3.47 -21.14
N VAL A 33 -9.03 -4.44 -21.18
CA VAL A 33 -8.93 -5.66 -20.35
C VAL A 33 -7.62 -6.44 -20.58
N PRO A 34 -7.09 -6.59 -21.81
CA PRO A 34 -5.78 -7.21 -22.02
C PRO A 34 -4.61 -6.53 -21.28
N ASP A 35 -4.68 -5.22 -21.03
CA ASP A 35 -3.63 -4.49 -20.30
C ASP A 35 -3.53 -4.95 -18.82
N MET A 36 -4.56 -5.59 -18.27
CA MET A 36 -4.54 -6.17 -16.92
C MET A 36 -3.37 -7.16 -16.73
N GLY A 37 -2.96 -7.84 -17.80
CA GLY A 37 -1.78 -8.71 -17.76
C GLY A 37 -0.48 -7.95 -17.46
N LYS A 38 -0.35 -6.72 -17.98
CA LYS A 38 0.80 -5.83 -17.70
C LYS A 38 0.76 -5.37 -16.25
N TRP A 39 -0.41 -4.91 -15.78
CA TRP A 39 -0.62 -4.52 -14.39
C TRP A 39 -0.23 -5.63 -13.41
N LYS A 40 -0.77 -6.85 -13.57
CA LYS A 40 -0.53 -7.97 -12.65
C LYS A 40 0.94 -8.43 -12.59
N ARG A 41 1.76 -8.12 -13.61
CA ARG A 41 3.19 -8.45 -13.66
C ARG A 41 4.11 -7.26 -13.36
N SER A 42 3.54 -6.09 -13.09
CA SER A 42 4.32 -4.87 -12.92
C SER A 42 4.97 -4.76 -11.53
N GLN A 43 6.06 -4.02 -11.47
CA GLN A 43 6.70 -3.62 -10.22
C GLN A 43 5.72 -2.83 -9.33
N ALA A 44 4.92 -1.92 -9.92
CA ALA A 44 3.87 -1.19 -9.21
C ALA A 44 2.90 -2.11 -8.46
N TYR A 45 2.47 -3.23 -9.06
CA TYR A 45 1.59 -4.19 -8.39
C TYR A 45 2.28 -4.86 -7.19
N ALA A 46 3.53 -5.30 -7.39
CA ALA A 46 4.31 -5.95 -6.34
C ALA A 46 4.55 -5.00 -5.15
N ASP A 47 4.97 -3.76 -5.44
CA ASP A 47 5.23 -2.73 -4.43
C ASP A 47 3.96 -2.33 -3.69
N TYR A 48 2.85 -2.14 -4.41
CA TYR A 48 1.57 -1.75 -3.81
C TYR A 48 1.04 -2.83 -2.85
N ILE A 49 1.07 -4.10 -3.28
CA ILE A 49 0.71 -5.23 -2.42
C ILE A 49 1.68 -5.35 -1.23
N GLY A 50 3.00 -5.27 -1.48
CA GLY A 50 4.01 -5.36 -0.44
C GLY A 50 3.82 -4.29 0.64
N PHE A 51 3.51 -3.06 0.22
CA PHE A 51 3.21 -1.96 1.13
C PHE A 51 1.96 -2.22 1.97
N ILE A 52 0.86 -2.66 1.37
CA ILE A 52 -0.37 -3.02 2.10
C ILE A 52 -0.10 -4.14 3.11
N LEU A 53 0.63 -5.18 2.72
CA LEU A 53 0.96 -6.28 3.61
C LEU A 53 1.84 -5.82 4.78
N THR A 54 2.81 -4.94 4.51
CA THR A 54 3.67 -4.34 5.54
C THR A 54 2.86 -3.51 6.53
N LEU A 55 1.94 -2.66 6.04
CA LEU A 55 1.03 -1.90 6.90
C LEU A 55 0.13 -2.81 7.74
N ASN A 56 -0.41 -3.88 7.14
CA ASN A 56 -1.24 -4.84 7.84
C ASN A 56 -0.51 -5.49 9.02
N GLU A 57 0.80 -5.77 8.89
CA GLU A 57 1.61 -6.26 10.02
C GLU A 57 1.83 -5.17 11.08
N GLY A 58 2.12 -3.94 10.65
CA GLY A 58 2.41 -2.82 11.56
C GLY A 58 1.26 -2.44 12.50
N VAL A 59 0.01 -2.71 12.12
CA VAL A 59 -1.18 -2.42 12.93
C VAL A 59 -1.59 -3.54 13.88
N LYS A 60 -1.01 -4.75 13.76
CA LYS A 60 -1.39 -5.88 14.62
C LYS A 60 -1.07 -5.61 16.09
N GLY A 61 -2.02 -5.90 16.97
CA GLY A 61 -1.88 -5.70 18.40
C GLY A 61 -1.85 -4.23 18.85
N LYS A 62 -2.05 -3.27 17.93
CA LYS A 62 -2.19 -1.85 18.27
C LYS A 62 -3.65 -1.56 18.62
N LYS A 63 -3.88 -0.94 19.79
CA LYS A 63 -5.21 -0.44 20.14
C LYS A 63 -5.51 0.79 19.30
N LEU A 64 -6.75 0.91 18.83
CA LEU A 64 -7.28 2.17 18.32
C LEU A 64 -7.47 3.10 19.52
N THR A 65 -6.55 4.06 19.68
CA THR A 65 -6.55 5.03 20.80
C THR A 65 -7.19 6.36 20.45
N PHE A 66 -7.68 6.52 19.21
CA PHE A 66 -8.23 7.77 18.72
C PHE A 66 -9.76 7.74 18.74
N GLU A 67 -10.38 8.81 19.22
CA GLU A 67 -11.83 9.00 19.13
C GLU A 67 -12.23 9.23 17.68
N TYR A 68 -13.18 8.45 17.17
CA TYR A 68 -13.65 8.59 15.80
C TYR A 68 -15.13 8.93 15.76
N LYS A 69 -15.51 9.77 14.79
CA LYS A 69 -16.91 10.12 14.53
C LYS A 69 -17.59 9.01 13.74
N VAL A 70 -18.66 8.44 14.29
CA VAL A 70 -19.54 7.52 13.55
C VAL A 70 -20.45 8.34 12.63
N SER A 71 -20.48 8.01 11.34
CA SER A 71 -21.45 8.59 10.39
C SER A 71 -22.66 7.66 10.24
N GLU A 72 -23.85 8.22 10.45
CA GLU A 72 -25.12 7.51 10.24
C GLU A 72 -25.54 7.65 8.77
N MET A 73 -25.01 6.77 7.92
CA MET A 73 -25.27 6.80 6.47
C MET A 73 -26.42 5.87 6.04
N LYS A 74 -26.76 4.88 6.87
CA LYS A 74 -27.72 3.82 6.56
C LYS A 74 -28.55 3.51 7.80
N THR A 75 -29.84 3.29 7.60
CA THR A 75 -30.79 2.92 8.66
C THR A 75 -31.28 1.48 8.47
N GLY A 76 -31.82 0.89 9.53
CA GLY A 76 -32.32 -0.50 9.53
C GLY A 76 -31.29 -1.53 9.97
N PRO A 77 -31.63 -2.84 9.92
CA PRO A 77 -30.75 -3.91 10.37
C PRO A 77 -29.45 -3.99 9.56
N PHE A 78 -28.32 -4.14 10.25
CA PHE A 78 -26.99 -4.18 9.61
C PHE A 78 -26.84 -5.27 8.54
N ALA A 79 -27.48 -6.43 8.75
CA ALA A 79 -27.47 -7.54 7.80
C ALA A 79 -28.15 -7.23 6.45
N GLU A 80 -29.08 -6.27 6.42
CA GLU A 80 -29.83 -5.90 5.21
C GLU A 80 -29.03 -4.93 4.34
N HIS A 81 -28.38 -3.94 4.97
CA HIS A 81 -27.71 -2.86 4.24
C HIS A 81 -26.19 -3.05 4.10
N SER A 82 -25.60 -3.99 4.86
CA SER A 82 -24.17 -4.29 4.91
C SER A 82 -23.92 -5.81 5.03
N ASN A 83 -24.67 -6.61 4.27
CA ASN A 83 -24.67 -8.08 4.36
C ASN A 83 -23.27 -8.73 4.29
N GLN A 84 -22.39 -8.23 3.42
CA GLN A 84 -21.03 -8.77 3.30
C GLN A 84 -20.20 -8.56 4.58
N LEU A 85 -20.30 -7.38 5.20
CA LEU A 85 -19.65 -7.10 6.48
C LEU A 85 -20.29 -7.89 7.62
N TRP A 86 -21.61 -8.10 7.57
CA TRP A 86 -22.31 -8.96 8.52
C TRP A 86 -21.81 -10.41 8.44
N ASN A 87 -21.62 -10.96 7.24
CA ASN A 87 -21.08 -12.31 7.09
C ASN A 87 -19.63 -12.40 7.57
N ILE A 88 -18.83 -11.34 7.39
CA ILE A 88 -17.46 -11.27 7.89
C ILE A 88 -17.41 -11.26 9.43
N SER A 89 -18.40 -10.66 10.11
CA SER A 89 -18.42 -10.62 11.58
C SER A 89 -18.59 -12.01 12.22
N ALA A 90 -19.09 -12.99 11.48
CA ALA A 90 -19.22 -14.38 11.93
C ALA A 90 -17.92 -15.20 11.79
N VAL A 91 -16.86 -14.65 11.18
CA VAL A 91 -15.59 -15.36 11.00
C VAL A 91 -14.85 -15.48 12.35
N PRO A 92 -14.44 -16.68 12.79
CA PRO A 92 -14.07 -16.94 14.18
C PRO A 92 -12.72 -16.35 14.62
N THR A 93 -11.89 -15.88 13.69
CA THR A 93 -10.57 -15.34 14.02
C THR A 93 -10.21 -14.17 13.11
N TRP A 94 -9.56 -13.15 13.67
CA TRP A 94 -9.03 -12.02 12.90
C TRP A 94 -8.02 -12.44 11.84
N SER A 95 -7.27 -13.53 12.07
CA SER A 95 -6.35 -14.08 11.05
C SER A 95 -7.11 -14.53 9.80
N LYS A 96 -8.23 -15.25 9.96
CA LYS A 96 -9.08 -15.66 8.83
C LYS A 96 -9.76 -14.46 8.16
N VAL A 97 -10.24 -13.49 8.94
CA VAL A 97 -10.79 -12.23 8.40
C VAL A 97 -9.77 -11.54 7.51
N ASN A 98 -8.56 -11.30 8.01
CA ASN A 98 -7.49 -10.63 7.25
C ASN A 98 -7.11 -11.40 5.97
N GLN A 99 -6.94 -12.72 6.07
CA GLN A 99 -6.66 -13.56 4.90
C GLN A 99 -7.77 -13.48 3.84
N GLY A 100 -9.03 -13.50 4.27
CA GLY A 100 -10.19 -13.35 3.39
C GLY A 100 -10.23 -11.97 2.72
N LEU A 101 -10.08 -10.90 3.51
CA LEU A 101 -10.09 -9.52 3.02
C LEU A 101 -8.95 -9.24 2.04
N ILE A 102 -7.74 -9.77 2.26
CA ILE A 102 -6.64 -9.63 1.31
C ILE A 102 -6.97 -10.30 -0.03
N ARG A 103 -7.53 -11.52 -0.01
CA ARG A 103 -7.94 -12.23 -1.24
C ARG A 103 -9.04 -11.48 -1.98
N MET A 104 -10.04 -11.02 -1.22
CA MET A 104 -11.17 -10.25 -1.74
C MET A 104 -10.71 -8.92 -2.34
N TYR A 105 -9.78 -8.21 -1.70
CA TYR A 105 -9.23 -6.96 -2.22
C TYR A 105 -8.48 -7.17 -3.55
N LYS A 106 -7.70 -8.25 -3.65
CA LYS A 106 -7.07 -8.63 -4.93
C LYS A 106 -8.13 -8.87 -6.02
N ALA A 107 -9.13 -9.69 -5.74
CA ALA A 107 -10.14 -10.08 -6.73
C ALA A 107 -11.08 -8.93 -7.14
N GLU A 108 -11.62 -8.19 -6.16
CA GLU A 108 -12.68 -7.20 -6.39
C GLU A 108 -12.16 -5.79 -6.63
N CYS A 109 -10.90 -5.51 -6.31
CA CYS A 109 -10.28 -4.21 -6.60
C CYS A 109 -9.15 -4.32 -7.62
N LEU A 110 -8.08 -5.04 -7.30
CA LEU A 110 -6.86 -5.00 -8.12
C LEU A 110 -6.97 -5.76 -9.43
N GLU A 111 -7.81 -6.79 -9.48
CA GLU A 111 -8.08 -7.59 -10.68
C GLU A 111 -9.37 -7.20 -11.38
N LYS A 112 -10.02 -6.11 -10.92
CA LYS A 112 -11.25 -5.57 -11.50
C LYS A 112 -10.89 -4.43 -12.44
N PHE A 113 -10.98 -4.66 -13.76
CA PHE A 113 -10.64 -3.66 -14.77
C PHE A 113 -11.30 -2.29 -14.55
N PRO A 114 -12.64 -2.20 -14.30
CA PRO A 114 -13.29 -0.91 -14.06
C PRO A 114 -12.70 -0.11 -12.88
N VAL A 115 -12.12 -0.80 -11.90
CA VAL A 115 -11.47 -0.18 -10.74
C VAL A 115 -10.06 0.28 -11.11
N ILE A 116 -9.24 -0.64 -11.61
CA ILE A 116 -7.80 -0.37 -11.79
C ILE A 116 -7.46 0.46 -13.04
N GLN A 117 -8.35 0.57 -14.02
CA GLN A 117 -8.13 1.42 -15.22
C GLN A 117 -7.85 2.89 -14.87
N HIS A 118 -8.16 3.31 -13.63
CA HIS A 118 -7.90 4.67 -13.13
C HIS A 118 -6.53 4.84 -12.46
N PHE A 119 -5.82 3.75 -12.19
CA PHE A 119 -4.50 3.78 -11.60
C PHE A 119 -3.50 4.46 -12.54
N LYS A 120 -2.63 5.31 -11.96
CA LYS A 120 -1.61 6.03 -12.70
C LYS A 120 -0.22 5.53 -12.32
N PHE A 121 0.65 5.49 -13.31
CA PHE A 121 2.01 4.97 -13.21
C PHE A 121 3.00 6.10 -13.47
N GLY A 122 4.06 6.13 -12.66
CA GLY A 122 5.13 7.11 -12.73
C GLY A 122 6.42 6.51 -12.19
N SER A 123 7.36 7.35 -11.77
CA SER A 123 8.66 6.86 -11.26
C SER A 123 8.56 6.08 -9.95
N LEU A 124 7.58 6.41 -9.08
CA LEU A 124 7.39 5.75 -7.78
C LEU A 124 6.70 4.37 -7.88
N LEU A 125 5.78 4.22 -8.82
CA LEU A 125 5.01 3.00 -9.04
C LEU A 125 5.02 2.72 -10.55
N PRO A 126 6.09 2.06 -11.05
CA PRO A 126 6.27 1.89 -12.47
C PRO A 126 5.57 0.64 -13.03
N ILE A 127 5.03 0.74 -14.25
CA ILE A 127 4.30 -0.35 -14.91
C ILE A 127 5.23 -1.45 -15.47
N HIS A 128 6.54 -1.23 -15.50
CA HIS A 128 7.47 -2.21 -16.06
C HIS A 128 7.41 -3.53 -15.26
N PRO A 129 7.74 -4.67 -15.89
CA PRO A 129 7.75 -5.95 -15.20
C PRO A 129 8.61 -5.92 -13.94
N VAL A 130 8.27 -6.76 -12.96
CA VAL A 130 9.13 -6.99 -11.80
C VAL A 130 10.50 -7.48 -12.29
N SER A 131 11.56 -6.77 -11.91
CA SER A 131 12.93 -7.23 -12.17
C SER A 131 13.21 -8.43 -11.28
N LEU A 132 13.43 -9.60 -11.87
CA LEU A 132 14.01 -10.73 -11.15
C LEU A 132 15.47 -10.37 -10.88
N CYS A 133 15.79 -10.00 -9.65
CA CYS A 133 17.16 -10.00 -9.15
C CYS A 133 17.63 -11.43 -8.88
#